data_AF-A0AAD6ZBK3-F1
#
_entry.id   AF-A0AAD6ZBK3-F1
#
_cell.length_a   1.000
_cell.length_b   1.000
_cell.length_c   1.000
_cell.angle_alpha   90.00
_cell.angle_beta   90.00
_cell.angle_gamma   90.00
#
_symmetry.space_group_name_H-M   'P 1'
#
loop_
_entity.id
_entity.type
_entity.pdbx_description
1 polymer ?
#
loop_
_entity_poly.entity_id
_entity_poly.type
_entity_poly.pdbx_seq_one_letter_code
_entity_poly.pdbx_strand_id
1 'polypeptide(L)'
;MSNFSNEAFLLRMKNLAQNRPTVTPAPSRKRSRHERDATSITVPSDDERDDNPGSTPIPGLNLAHPRSATQNAVNAVKSFAKKQKLRGEQLTQVDTFLNDTPTVREGKIFSLLLGLQNNVGNIIVAAPAFSVSPELRTNIKSYALAVMLSPKLAQYRGDLPVQHVINILKKHRFDMPPGIENNPTDMQKITAAVQYAFTQDRSSLKKKLFASVRVSQLNEAGVRVVVDLPSDQHQNLFALAQAFVDGTKCRITNALCGRIALMRDIYLQNSTSSFWSSLDAALSLMRTAADGNEEACDAMFEDLIIADKALHGAVDIVYQATNNIQQEVDDLIVAGRGREDPGAIDPPVDSTAEPEEDGAPGDGEEPQEQRPGQ
;
A
#
# COMPACT_ATOMS: atom_id res chain seq x y z
N MET A 1 -38.39 3.17 -1.85
CA MET A 1 -38.50 4.64 -1.69
C MET A 1 -37.16 5.23 -1.23
N SER A 2 -36.05 5.05 -1.96
CA SER A 2 -34.70 5.44 -1.51
C SER A 2 -33.92 6.41 -2.43
N ASN A 3 -34.50 6.87 -3.55
CA ASN A 3 -33.81 7.80 -4.44
C ASN A 3 -33.86 9.27 -3.99
N PHE A 4 -34.68 9.61 -2.99
CA PHE A 4 -34.89 11.01 -2.56
C PHE A 4 -33.72 11.58 -1.72
N SER A 5 -32.89 10.75 -1.10
CA SER A 5 -31.80 11.24 -0.21
C SER A 5 -30.57 11.70 -0.99
N ASN A 6 -30.24 11.06 -2.12
CA ASN A 6 -29.10 11.48 -2.92
C ASN A 6 -29.34 12.85 -3.57
N GLU A 7 -30.53 13.15 -4.12
CA GLU A 7 -30.76 14.45 -4.73
C GLU A 7 -30.65 15.62 -3.76
N ALA A 8 -31.13 15.48 -2.52
CA ALA A 8 -31.03 16.55 -1.52
C ALA A 8 -29.57 16.82 -1.12
N PHE A 9 -28.76 15.78 -0.93
CA PHE A 9 -27.32 15.92 -0.70
C PHE A 9 -26.61 16.50 -1.92
N LEU A 10 -26.90 15.99 -3.12
CA LEU A 10 -26.36 16.52 -4.38
C LEU A 10 -26.74 17.99 -4.58
N LEU A 11 -27.98 18.37 -4.26
CA LEU A 11 -28.46 19.73 -4.36
C LEU A 11 -27.79 20.62 -3.32
N ARG A 12 -27.60 20.13 -2.09
CA ARG A 12 -26.83 20.83 -1.05
C ARG A 12 -25.39 21.05 -1.49
N MET A 13 -24.71 20.02 -2.01
CA MET A 13 -23.33 20.12 -2.49
C MET A 13 -23.21 21.02 -3.73
N LYS A 14 -24.16 20.95 -4.66
CA LYS A 14 -24.23 21.86 -5.81
C LYS A 14 -24.49 23.30 -5.38
N ASN A 15 -25.38 23.53 -4.42
CA ASN A 15 -25.67 24.86 -3.87
C ASN A 15 -24.48 25.42 -3.11
N LEU A 16 -23.74 24.60 -2.37
CA LEU A 16 -22.49 25.00 -1.71
C LEU A 16 -21.42 25.39 -2.73
N ALA A 17 -21.29 24.63 -3.82
CA ALA A 17 -20.35 24.95 -4.90
C ALA A 17 -20.75 26.21 -5.69
N GLN A 18 -22.05 26.40 -5.97
CA GLN A 18 -22.56 27.50 -6.81
C GLN A 18 -22.66 28.85 -6.08
N ASN A 19 -22.95 28.86 -4.77
CA ASN A 19 -23.11 30.11 -4.01
C ASN A 19 -21.80 30.68 -3.46
N ARG A 20 -20.66 30.10 -3.81
CA ARG A 20 -19.36 30.57 -3.32
C ARG A 20 -18.93 31.80 -4.12
N PRO A 21 -18.62 32.95 -3.47
CA PRO A 21 -18.11 34.10 -4.19
C PRO A 21 -16.81 33.68 -4.89
N THR A 22 -16.76 33.83 -6.22
CA THR A 22 -15.55 33.63 -7.01
C THR A 22 -14.45 34.47 -6.40
N VAL A 23 -13.54 33.83 -5.67
CA VAL A 23 -12.33 34.47 -5.20
C VAL A 23 -11.50 34.72 -6.46
N THR A 24 -11.53 35.94 -6.96
CA THR A 24 -10.72 36.34 -8.11
C THR A 24 -9.27 35.98 -7.78
N PRO A 25 -8.65 35.04 -8.50
CA PRO A 25 -7.32 34.58 -8.16
C PRO A 25 -6.36 35.77 -8.22
N ALA A 26 -5.63 35.98 -7.13
CA ALA A 26 -4.64 37.05 -7.05
C ALA A 26 -3.67 36.92 -8.24
N PRO A 27 -3.26 38.04 -8.88
CA PRO A 27 -2.44 38.00 -10.07
C PRO A 27 -1.16 37.19 -9.81
N SER A 28 -1.07 36.05 -10.50
CA SER A 28 0.08 35.16 -10.51
C SER A 28 1.36 35.96 -10.73
N ARG A 29 2.18 36.09 -9.67
CA ARG A 29 3.53 36.63 -9.76
C ARG A 29 4.33 35.69 -10.65
N LYS A 30 4.53 36.12 -11.91
CA LYS A 30 5.46 35.51 -12.87
C LYS A 30 6.84 35.37 -12.22
N ARG A 31 7.13 34.19 -11.67
CA ARG A 31 8.50 33.82 -11.27
C ARG A 31 9.29 33.60 -12.56
N SER A 32 10.25 34.48 -12.80
CA SER A 32 11.24 34.35 -13.88
C SER A 32 11.96 33.02 -13.74
N ARG A 33 11.68 32.11 -14.68
CA ARG A 33 12.35 30.84 -14.84
C ARG A 33 13.78 31.15 -15.28
N HIS A 34 14.73 31.05 -14.34
CA HIS A 34 16.14 31.07 -14.67
C HIS A 34 16.47 29.72 -15.32
N GLU A 35 16.64 29.76 -16.64
CA GLU A 35 17.36 28.79 -17.45
C GLU A 35 18.65 28.40 -16.75
N ARG A 36 18.77 27.12 -16.36
CA ARG A 36 20.07 26.53 -16.01
C ARG A 36 20.46 25.61 -17.13
N ASP A 37 21.64 25.91 -17.67
CA ASP A 37 22.40 25.19 -18.66
C ASP A 37 22.32 23.67 -18.51
N ALA A 38 21.95 23.05 -19.62
CA ALA A 38 22.14 21.63 -19.87
C ALA A 38 23.62 21.40 -20.21
N THR A 39 24.37 20.80 -19.29
CA THR A 39 25.64 20.15 -19.61
C THR A 39 25.36 18.87 -20.37
N SER A 40 25.31 19.03 -21.70
CA SER A 40 25.33 17.95 -22.69
C SER A 40 26.60 17.11 -22.52
N ILE A 41 26.44 15.88 -22.03
CA ILE A 41 27.49 14.86 -22.08
C ILE A 41 27.44 14.26 -23.49
N THR A 42 28.26 14.80 -24.38
CA THR A 42 28.62 14.22 -25.66
C THR A 42 29.37 12.91 -25.44
N VAL A 43 28.71 11.80 -25.75
CA VAL A 43 29.34 10.48 -25.91
C VAL A 43 30.15 10.51 -27.21
N PRO A 44 31.44 10.12 -27.22
CA PRO A 44 32.20 10.02 -28.46
C PRO A 44 31.66 8.87 -29.30
N SER A 45 31.15 9.19 -30.48
CA SER A 45 30.96 8.24 -31.57
C SER A 45 32.33 7.96 -32.18
N ASP A 46 32.87 6.78 -31.88
CA ASP A 46 34.00 6.20 -32.62
C ASP A 46 33.50 5.75 -34.01
N ASP A 47 33.71 6.64 -34.98
CA ASP A 47 33.77 6.33 -36.41
C ASP A 47 35.09 5.59 -36.68
N GLU A 48 35.06 4.25 -36.60
CA GLU A 48 36.13 3.43 -37.18
C GLU A 48 35.80 3.04 -38.62
N ARG A 49 36.73 3.44 -39.47
CA ARG A 49 36.74 3.35 -40.93
C ARG A 49 36.79 1.91 -41.41
N ASP A 50 35.92 1.66 -42.37
CA ASP A 50 35.94 0.52 -43.28
C ASP A 50 37.02 0.76 -44.34
N ASP A 51 38.24 0.29 -44.09
CA ASP A 51 39.32 0.19 -45.09
C ASP A 51 39.81 -1.26 -45.18
N ASN A 52 39.04 -2.05 -45.93
CA ASN A 52 39.46 -3.32 -46.49
C ASN A 52 40.30 -3.09 -47.74
N PRO A 53 41.63 -3.36 -47.70
CA PRO A 53 42.17 -4.16 -48.80
C PRO A 53 43.27 -5.13 -48.35
N GLY A 54 43.15 -6.38 -48.78
CA GLY A 54 44.31 -7.25 -49.01
C GLY A 54 44.32 -8.53 -48.18
N SER A 55 43.62 -9.55 -48.68
CA SER A 55 43.84 -10.94 -48.31
C SER A 55 45.28 -11.37 -48.65
N THR A 56 46.18 -11.29 -47.67
CA THR A 56 47.39 -12.12 -47.64
C THR A 56 47.10 -13.40 -46.84
N PRO A 57 47.39 -14.60 -47.37
CA PRO A 57 47.19 -15.85 -46.66
C PRO A 57 48.18 -15.96 -45.50
N ILE A 58 47.68 -15.84 -44.26
CA ILE A 58 48.48 -16.05 -43.04
C ILE A 58 48.85 -17.54 -42.95
N PRO A 59 50.13 -17.91 -42.98
CA PRO A 59 50.56 -19.29 -42.81
C PRO A 59 50.46 -19.70 -41.34
N GLY A 60 49.65 -20.73 -41.06
CA GLY A 60 49.82 -21.60 -39.90
C GLY A 60 49.62 -20.94 -38.52
N LEU A 61 48.37 -20.61 -38.19
CA LEU A 61 47.94 -20.55 -36.78
C LEU A 61 48.05 -21.96 -36.19
N ASN A 62 49.23 -22.30 -35.69
CA ASN A 62 49.41 -23.39 -34.74
C ASN A 62 48.44 -23.13 -33.59
N LEU A 63 47.35 -23.91 -33.53
CA LEU A 63 46.51 -24.05 -32.33
C LEU A 63 47.43 -24.46 -31.19
N ALA A 64 47.96 -23.46 -30.49
CA ALA A 64 48.76 -23.64 -29.29
C ALA A 64 47.85 -24.37 -28.31
N HIS A 65 48.08 -25.67 -28.17
CA HIS A 65 47.34 -26.51 -27.24
C HIS A 65 47.42 -25.85 -25.87
N PRO A 66 46.28 -25.67 -25.18
CA PRO A 66 46.25 -25.01 -23.88
C PRO A 66 47.19 -25.75 -22.93
N ARG A 67 48.31 -25.09 -22.59
CA ARG A 67 49.33 -25.67 -21.70
C ARG A 67 48.71 -25.93 -20.33
N SER A 68 49.05 -27.06 -19.74
CA SER A 68 48.77 -27.39 -18.34
C SER A 68 49.13 -26.22 -17.42
N ALA A 69 48.34 -25.98 -16.38
CA ALA A 69 48.56 -24.87 -15.45
C ALA A 69 49.99 -24.88 -14.91
N THR A 70 50.63 -23.70 -14.84
CA THR A 70 51.99 -23.60 -14.29
C THR A 70 51.97 -24.00 -12.81
N GLN A 71 53.03 -24.66 -12.33
CA GLN A 71 53.14 -25.09 -10.93
C GLN A 71 52.87 -23.96 -9.93
N ASN A 72 53.25 -22.73 -10.29
CA ASN A 72 52.99 -21.52 -9.50
C ASN A 72 51.49 -21.22 -9.39
N ALA A 73 50.72 -21.35 -10.46
CA ALA A 73 49.27 -21.18 -10.43
C ALA A 73 48.60 -22.24 -9.56
N VAL A 74 49.05 -23.51 -9.64
CA VAL A 74 48.54 -24.60 -8.80
C VAL A 74 48.78 -24.33 -7.32
N ASN A 75 50.01 -23.91 -6.96
CA ASN A 75 50.36 -23.58 -5.58
C ASN A 75 49.60 -22.36 -5.05
N ALA A 76 49.34 -21.37 -5.90
CA ALA A 76 48.55 -20.18 -5.56
C ALA A 76 47.08 -20.56 -5.26
N VAL A 77 46.45 -21.36 -6.12
CA VAL A 77 45.06 -21.83 -5.91
C VAL A 77 44.95 -22.71 -4.66
N LYS A 78 45.92 -23.61 -4.41
CA LYS A 78 45.95 -24.42 -3.17
C LYS A 78 46.07 -23.56 -1.92
N SER A 79 46.92 -22.54 -1.96
CA SER A 79 47.07 -21.58 -0.84
C SER A 79 45.77 -20.80 -0.61
N PHE A 80 45.09 -20.39 -1.67
CA PHE A 80 43.79 -19.74 -1.59
C PHE A 80 42.71 -20.68 -1.03
N ALA A 81 42.64 -21.93 -1.50
CA ALA A 81 41.70 -22.94 -1.02
C ALA A 81 41.86 -23.24 0.49
N LYS A 82 43.11 -23.30 0.98
CA LYS A 82 43.40 -23.41 2.42
C LYS A 82 42.94 -22.19 3.21
N LYS A 83 43.11 -20.97 2.67
CA LYS A 83 42.61 -19.73 3.28
C LYS A 83 41.08 -19.72 3.39
N GLN A 84 40.38 -20.33 2.42
CA GLN A 84 38.91 -20.51 2.45
C GLN A 84 38.45 -21.66 3.35
N LYS A 85 39.36 -22.32 4.08
CA LYS A 85 39.06 -23.41 5.03
C LYS A 85 38.31 -24.59 4.40
N LEU A 86 38.62 -24.93 3.15
CA LEU A 86 38.07 -26.13 2.52
C LEU A 86 38.48 -27.40 3.28
N ARG A 87 37.57 -28.38 3.34
CA ARG A 87 37.81 -29.70 3.96
C ARG A 87 38.84 -30.51 3.17
N GLY A 88 39.45 -31.50 3.81
CA GLY A 88 40.50 -32.34 3.19
C GLY A 88 40.06 -32.95 1.84
N GLU A 89 38.86 -33.51 1.78
CA GLU A 89 38.27 -34.07 0.55
C GLU A 89 38.10 -33.03 -0.56
N GLN A 90 37.71 -31.80 -0.21
CA GLN A 90 37.54 -30.70 -1.16
C GLN A 90 38.90 -30.21 -1.69
N LEU A 91 39.95 -30.21 -0.86
CA LEU A 91 41.31 -29.89 -1.29
C LEU A 91 41.84 -30.92 -2.30
N THR A 92 41.54 -32.22 -2.10
CA THR A 92 41.87 -33.27 -3.07
C THR A 92 41.13 -33.03 -4.39
N GLN A 93 39.84 -32.65 -4.36
CA GLN A 93 39.09 -32.33 -5.57
C GLN A 93 39.66 -31.12 -6.33
N VAL A 94 40.10 -30.08 -5.62
CA VAL A 94 40.78 -28.92 -6.23
C VAL A 94 42.08 -29.34 -6.90
N ASP A 95 42.86 -30.22 -6.26
CA ASP A 95 44.10 -30.72 -6.84
C ASP A 95 43.83 -31.55 -8.10
N THR A 96 42.85 -32.47 -8.05
CA THR A 96 42.43 -33.24 -9.22
C THR A 96 41.97 -32.32 -10.35
N PHE A 97 41.13 -31.32 -10.05
CA PHE A 97 40.62 -30.36 -11.03
C PHE A 97 41.74 -29.56 -11.72
N LEU A 98 42.76 -29.11 -10.98
CA LEU A 98 43.88 -28.36 -11.55
C LEU A 98 44.77 -29.21 -12.47
N ASN A 99 44.83 -30.52 -12.24
CA ASN A 99 45.59 -31.46 -13.04
C ASN A 99 44.80 -32.01 -14.25
N ASP A 100 43.49 -31.79 -14.33
CA ASP A 100 42.67 -32.20 -15.47
C ASP A 100 42.94 -31.37 -16.73
N THR A 101 42.60 -31.94 -17.89
CA THR A 101 42.61 -31.20 -19.16
C THR A 101 41.55 -30.09 -19.14
N PRO A 102 41.73 -29.00 -19.92
CA PRO A 102 40.75 -27.91 -19.96
C PRO A 102 39.32 -28.37 -20.27
N THR A 103 39.15 -29.28 -21.24
CA THR A 103 37.84 -29.86 -21.59
C THR A 103 37.21 -30.61 -20.42
N VAL A 104 38.00 -31.37 -19.66
CA VAL A 104 37.50 -32.07 -18.46
C VAL A 104 37.13 -31.07 -17.35
N ARG A 105 37.89 -30.00 -17.18
CA ARG A 105 37.56 -28.93 -16.23
C ARG A 105 36.26 -28.22 -16.57
N GLU A 106 36.06 -27.84 -17.83
CA GLU A 106 34.81 -27.24 -18.31
C GLU A 106 33.62 -28.17 -18.06
N GLY A 107 33.75 -29.47 -18.39
CA GLY A 107 32.72 -30.47 -18.10
C GLY A 107 32.42 -30.62 -16.60
N LYS A 108 33.44 -30.55 -15.74
CA LYS A 108 33.27 -30.57 -14.28
C LYS A 108 32.57 -29.32 -13.75
N ILE A 109 32.95 -28.13 -14.24
CA ILE A 109 32.29 -26.87 -13.86
C ILE A 109 30.82 -26.90 -14.25
N PHE A 110 30.50 -27.30 -15.49
CA PHE A 110 29.13 -27.38 -15.96
C PHE A 110 28.30 -28.38 -15.15
N SER A 111 28.86 -29.56 -14.84
CA SER A 111 28.19 -30.55 -13.98
C SER A 111 27.95 -30.03 -12.56
N LEU A 112 28.91 -29.29 -11.98
CA LEU A 112 28.74 -28.66 -10.66
C LEU A 112 27.68 -27.55 -10.68
N LEU A 113 27.60 -26.76 -11.75
CA LEU A 113 26.55 -25.76 -11.95
C LEU A 113 25.16 -26.41 -12.00
N LEU A 114 25.00 -27.51 -12.75
CA LEU A 114 23.75 -28.28 -12.77
C LEU A 114 23.42 -28.89 -11.40
N GLY A 115 24.42 -29.43 -10.70
CA GLY A 115 24.23 -29.95 -9.34
C GLY A 115 23.83 -28.86 -8.35
N LEU A 116 24.41 -27.67 -8.46
CA LEU A 116 24.04 -26.50 -7.66
C LEU A 116 22.63 -26.03 -8.00
N GLN A 117 22.25 -26.00 -9.28
CA GLN A 117 20.88 -25.70 -9.71
C GLN A 117 19.87 -26.69 -9.12
N ASN A 118 20.17 -27.98 -9.13
CA ASN A 118 19.34 -29.02 -8.51
C ASN A 118 19.23 -28.84 -7.00
N ASN A 119 20.35 -28.56 -6.31
CA ASN A 119 20.36 -28.32 -4.87
C ASN A 119 19.57 -27.07 -4.51
N VAL A 120 19.68 -25.99 -5.29
CA VAL A 120 18.86 -24.78 -5.13
C VAL A 120 17.39 -25.12 -5.33
N GLY A 121 17.04 -25.90 -6.36
CA GLY A 121 15.69 -26.41 -6.57
C GLY A 121 15.15 -27.21 -5.38
N ASN A 122 15.96 -28.11 -4.82
CA ASN A 122 15.58 -28.92 -3.66
C ASN A 122 15.38 -28.07 -2.39
N ILE A 123 16.23 -27.06 -2.17
CA ILE A 123 16.08 -26.12 -1.06
C ILE A 123 14.77 -25.34 -1.21
N ILE A 124 14.41 -24.93 -2.43
CA ILE A 124 13.14 -24.25 -2.71
C ILE A 124 11.94 -25.18 -2.42
N VAL A 125 12.01 -26.46 -2.79
CA VAL A 125 10.95 -27.45 -2.53
C VAL A 125 10.79 -27.76 -1.04
N ALA A 126 11.89 -27.77 -0.28
CA ALA A 126 11.87 -28.04 1.16
C ALA A 126 11.48 -26.82 2.02
N ALA A 127 11.44 -25.62 1.44
CA ALA A 127 11.06 -24.42 2.17
C ALA A 127 9.59 -24.52 2.61
N PRO A 128 9.26 -24.17 3.86
CA PRO A 128 7.87 -24.14 4.30
C PRO A 128 7.09 -23.14 3.45
N ALA A 129 5.85 -23.49 3.12
CA ALA A 129 4.96 -22.59 2.40
C ALA A 129 4.87 -21.26 3.15
N PHE A 130 5.08 -20.15 2.45
CA PHE A 130 5.01 -18.83 3.05
C PHE A 130 3.66 -18.61 3.73
N SER A 131 3.71 -18.03 4.93
CA SER A 131 2.56 -17.60 5.70
C SER A 131 2.84 -16.20 6.25
N VAL A 132 1.78 -15.38 6.35
CA VAL A 132 1.90 -14.01 6.85
C VAL A 132 2.25 -14.04 8.34
N SER A 133 3.45 -13.57 8.69
CA SER A 133 3.96 -13.56 10.07
C SER A 133 3.05 -12.72 10.99
N PRO A 134 3.01 -13.00 12.31
CA PRO A 134 2.26 -12.19 13.27
C PRO A 134 2.66 -10.70 13.30
N GLU A 135 3.96 -10.43 13.11
CA GLU A 135 4.50 -9.07 13.04
C GLU A 135 4.08 -8.36 11.74
N LEU A 136 4.15 -9.03 10.59
CA LEU A 136 3.62 -8.51 9.33
C LEU A 136 2.11 -8.23 9.43
N ARG A 137 1.32 -9.08 10.09
CA ARG A 137 -0.12 -8.82 10.35
C ARG A 137 -0.35 -7.58 11.20
N THR A 138 0.47 -7.36 12.22
CA THR A 138 0.40 -6.16 13.08
C THR A 138 0.69 -4.90 12.26
N ASN A 139 1.73 -4.94 11.42
CA ASN A 139 2.05 -3.83 10.52
C ASN A 139 0.95 -3.59 9.47
N ILE A 140 0.39 -4.66 8.88
CA ILE A 140 -0.74 -4.57 7.95
C ILE A 140 -1.92 -3.85 8.60
N LYS A 141 -2.34 -4.24 9.81
CA LYS A 141 -3.45 -3.60 10.53
C LYS A 141 -3.17 -2.12 10.80
N SER A 142 -1.96 -1.81 11.27
CA SER A 142 -1.54 -0.43 11.58
C SER A 142 -1.62 0.47 10.35
N TYR A 143 -1.08 0.01 9.20
CA TYR A 143 -1.08 0.80 7.97
C TYR A 143 -2.42 0.80 7.23
N ALA A 144 -3.22 -0.28 7.32
CA ALA A 144 -4.57 -0.30 6.74
C ALA A 144 -5.44 0.79 7.38
N LEU A 145 -5.46 0.85 8.71
CA LEU A 145 -6.21 1.88 9.43
C LEU A 145 -5.63 3.28 9.16
N ALA A 146 -4.30 3.46 9.13
CA ALA A 146 -3.69 4.74 8.78
C ALA A 146 -4.05 5.22 7.37
N VAL A 147 -4.12 4.32 6.38
CA VAL A 147 -4.58 4.60 5.01
C VAL A 147 -6.07 4.98 5.01
N MET A 148 -6.92 4.26 5.76
CA MET A 148 -8.34 4.60 5.89
C MET A 148 -8.56 5.99 6.50
N LEU A 149 -7.74 6.38 7.48
CA LEU A 149 -7.81 7.68 8.14
C LEU A 149 -7.16 8.80 7.32
N SER A 150 -6.51 8.49 6.18
CA SER A 150 -5.91 9.52 5.34
C SER A 150 -6.96 10.41 4.68
N PRO A 151 -6.87 11.75 4.83
CA PRO A 151 -7.75 12.67 4.11
C PRO A 151 -7.45 12.70 2.61
N LYS A 152 -6.33 12.14 2.16
CA LYS A 152 -5.94 12.03 0.76
C LYS A 152 -6.46 10.74 0.11
N LEU A 153 -7.16 9.86 0.83
CA LEU A 153 -7.71 8.65 0.23
C LEU A 153 -8.84 8.97 -0.77
N ALA A 154 -8.75 8.42 -1.98
CA ALA A 154 -9.72 8.68 -3.03
C ALA A 154 -11.05 7.96 -2.79
N GLN A 155 -10.98 6.68 -2.45
CA GLN A 155 -12.11 5.79 -2.21
C GLN A 155 -11.75 4.81 -1.11
N TYR A 156 -12.74 4.31 -0.38
CA TYR A 156 -12.60 3.37 0.72
C TYR A 156 -12.75 1.91 0.28
N ARG A 157 -13.32 1.66 -0.91
CA ARG A 157 -13.46 0.33 -1.51
C ARG A 157 -12.52 0.10 -2.69
N GLY A 158 -12.46 -1.16 -3.11
CA GLY A 158 -11.71 -1.59 -4.29
C GLY A 158 -10.23 -1.79 -4.02
N ASP A 159 -9.46 -1.89 -5.10
CA ASP A 159 -8.04 -2.26 -5.02
C ASP A 159 -7.14 -1.08 -4.62
N LEU A 160 -7.57 0.16 -4.82
CA LEU A 160 -6.73 1.34 -4.59
C LEU A 160 -6.18 1.42 -3.14
N PRO A 161 -7.01 1.32 -2.07
CA PRO A 161 -6.50 1.31 -0.69
C PRO A 161 -5.56 0.12 -0.43
N VAL A 162 -5.87 -1.04 -1.00
CA VAL A 162 -5.06 -2.26 -0.87
C VAL A 162 -3.68 -2.06 -1.49
N GLN A 163 -3.63 -1.47 -2.68
CA GLN A 163 -2.38 -1.14 -3.37
C GLN A 163 -1.54 -0.13 -2.58
N HIS A 164 -2.15 0.88 -1.95
CA HIS A 164 -1.42 1.83 -1.10
C HIS A 164 -0.73 1.11 0.06
N VAL A 165 -1.42 0.22 0.77
CA VAL A 165 -0.81 -0.57 1.85
C VAL A 165 0.28 -1.49 1.30
N ILE A 166 0.05 -2.20 0.20
CA ILE A 166 1.07 -3.07 -0.42
C ILE A 166 2.33 -2.27 -0.81
N ASN A 167 2.18 -1.05 -1.33
CA ASN A 167 3.30 -0.18 -1.68
C ASN A 167 4.09 0.25 -0.44
N ILE A 168 3.41 0.58 0.67
CA ILE A 168 4.04 0.85 1.96
C ILE A 168 4.82 -0.38 2.45
N LEU A 169 4.20 -1.56 2.41
CA LEU A 169 4.86 -2.81 2.83
C LEU A 169 6.11 -3.09 1.99
N LYS A 170 6.02 -2.94 0.65
CA LYS A 170 7.15 -3.13 -0.28
C LYS A 170 8.31 -2.17 -0.01
N LYS A 171 8.01 -0.92 0.34
CA LYS A 171 9.01 0.10 0.69
C LYS A 171 9.78 -0.27 1.95
N HIS A 172 9.07 -0.72 2.99
CA HIS A 172 9.66 -0.99 4.31
C HIS A 172 10.14 -2.43 4.53
N ARG A 173 9.73 -3.38 3.66
CA ARG A 173 10.14 -4.79 3.69
C ARG A 173 9.88 -5.50 5.04
N PHE A 174 8.80 -5.16 5.75
CA PHE A 174 8.43 -5.79 7.03
C PHE A 174 8.28 -7.31 6.88
N ASP A 175 9.25 -8.10 7.37
CA ASP A 175 9.25 -9.57 7.32
C ASP A 175 8.94 -10.21 5.95
N MET A 176 9.06 -9.45 4.87
CA MET A 176 8.76 -9.97 3.54
C MET A 176 10.01 -10.65 2.97
N PRO A 177 9.92 -11.93 2.58
CA PRO A 177 11.04 -12.63 1.94
C PRO A 177 11.55 -11.86 0.72
N PRO A 178 12.87 -11.86 0.47
CA PRO A 178 13.43 -11.22 -0.70
C PRO A 178 12.87 -11.87 -1.98
N GLY A 179 12.36 -11.05 -2.90
CA GLY A 179 11.79 -11.51 -4.17
C GLY A 179 10.39 -12.11 -4.09
N ILE A 180 9.68 -11.96 -2.96
CA ILE A 180 8.29 -12.41 -2.83
C ILE A 180 7.38 -11.82 -3.91
N GLU A 181 7.70 -10.64 -4.44
CA GLU A 181 6.95 -9.99 -5.52
C GLU A 181 6.90 -10.80 -6.82
N ASN A 182 7.89 -11.68 -7.03
CA ASN A 182 7.93 -12.57 -8.19
C ASN A 182 7.08 -13.84 -7.99
N ASN A 183 6.58 -14.08 -6.77
CA ASN A 183 5.69 -15.19 -6.46
C ASN A 183 4.24 -14.68 -6.29
N PRO A 184 3.39 -14.80 -7.33
CA PRO A 184 2.02 -14.29 -7.29
C PRO A 184 1.18 -14.96 -6.20
N THR A 185 1.39 -16.25 -5.94
CA THR A 185 0.65 -17.01 -4.92
C THR A 185 0.92 -16.47 -3.52
N ASP A 186 2.17 -16.15 -3.20
CA ASP A 186 2.54 -15.62 -1.89
C ASP A 186 2.14 -14.14 -1.74
N MET A 187 2.24 -13.35 -2.81
CA MET A 187 1.70 -11.99 -2.84
C MET A 187 0.18 -11.97 -2.66
N GLN A 188 -0.54 -12.96 -3.19
CA GLN A 188 -1.98 -13.08 -2.98
C GLN A 188 -2.34 -13.31 -1.50
N LYS A 189 -1.51 -14.05 -0.74
CA LYS A 189 -1.70 -14.23 0.71
C LYS A 189 -1.55 -12.91 1.47
N ILE A 190 -0.58 -12.07 1.10
CA ILE A 190 -0.41 -10.73 1.68
C ILE A 190 -1.60 -9.85 1.31
N THR A 191 -2.00 -9.84 0.03
CA THR A 191 -3.13 -9.07 -0.48
C THR A 191 -4.43 -9.43 0.26
N ALA A 192 -4.70 -10.73 0.45
CA ALA A 192 -5.84 -11.22 1.21
C ALA A 192 -5.80 -10.76 2.68
N ALA A 193 -4.62 -10.76 3.31
CA ALA A 193 -4.46 -10.27 4.68
C ALA A 193 -4.72 -8.75 4.79
N VAL A 194 -4.31 -7.97 3.79
CA VAL A 194 -4.60 -6.53 3.71
C VAL A 194 -6.09 -6.28 3.49
N GLN A 195 -6.73 -6.97 2.55
CA GLN A 195 -8.18 -6.89 2.31
C GLN A 195 -8.97 -7.24 3.58
N TYR A 196 -8.58 -8.30 4.28
CA TYR A 196 -9.19 -8.67 5.55
C TYR A 196 -9.06 -7.56 6.59
N ALA A 197 -7.89 -6.94 6.72
CA ALA A 197 -7.70 -5.80 7.64
C ALA A 197 -8.63 -4.63 7.29
N PHE A 198 -8.74 -4.24 6.01
CA PHE A 198 -9.68 -3.20 5.59
C PHE A 198 -11.15 -3.54 5.90
N THR A 199 -11.56 -4.80 5.75
CA THR A 199 -12.92 -5.22 6.13
C THR A 199 -13.16 -5.05 7.64
N GLN A 200 -12.21 -5.49 8.48
CA GLN A 200 -12.30 -5.32 9.92
C GLN A 200 -12.31 -3.84 10.34
N ASP A 201 -11.43 -3.03 9.76
CA ASP A 201 -11.35 -1.60 10.04
C ASP A 201 -12.64 -0.88 9.60
N ARG A 202 -13.17 -1.17 8.41
CA ARG A 202 -14.48 -0.68 7.95
C ARG A 202 -15.59 -1.02 8.95
N SER A 203 -15.70 -2.28 9.36
CA SER A 203 -16.70 -2.70 10.34
C SER A 203 -16.55 -1.94 11.67
N SER A 204 -15.31 -1.81 12.16
CA SER A 204 -14.98 -1.05 13.38
C SER A 204 -15.37 0.43 13.28
N LEU A 205 -15.05 1.10 12.18
CA LEU A 205 -15.42 2.50 11.97
C LEU A 205 -16.94 2.70 11.88
N LYS A 206 -17.68 1.81 11.21
CA LYS A 206 -19.15 1.85 11.19
C LYS A 206 -19.74 1.68 12.59
N LYS A 207 -19.17 0.83 13.45
CA LYS A 207 -19.61 0.68 14.85
C LYS A 207 -19.38 1.96 15.66
N LYS A 208 -18.24 2.65 15.46
CA LYS A 208 -17.97 3.95 16.09
C LYS A 208 -18.96 5.03 15.62
N LEU A 209 -19.29 5.05 14.33
CA LEU A 209 -20.34 5.94 13.79
C LEU A 209 -21.70 5.62 14.40
N PHE A 210 -22.09 4.34 14.46
CA PHE A 210 -23.33 3.90 15.11
C PHE A 210 -23.41 4.42 16.54
N ALA A 211 -22.40 4.14 17.37
CA ALA A 211 -22.37 4.54 18.78
C ALA A 211 -22.38 6.07 18.97
N SER A 212 -22.00 6.84 17.95
CA SER A 212 -22.01 8.31 18.02
C SER A 212 -23.41 8.93 17.89
N VAL A 213 -24.38 8.21 17.34
CA VAL A 213 -25.74 8.72 17.04
C VAL A 213 -26.88 7.78 17.43
N ARG A 214 -26.58 6.52 17.79
CA ARG A 214 -27.56 5.48 18.09
C ARG A 214 -27.11 4.62 19.26
N VAL A 215 -28.09 4.02 19.93
CA VAL A 215 -27.88 3.03 20.98
C VAL A 215 -28.71 1.78 20.71
N SER A 216 -28.15 0.60 20.99
CA SER A 216 -28.89 -0.65 21.03
C SER A 216 -29.39 -0.88 22.45
N GLN A 217 -30.70 -0.95 22.63
CA GLN A 217 -31.32 -1.18 23.93
C GLN A 217 -32.35 -2.31 23.88
N LEU A 218 -32.59 -2.98 25.00
CA LEU A 218 -33.64 -4.00 25.09
C LEU A 218 -34.98 -3.30 25.35
N ASN A 219 -36.01 -3.66 24.57
CA ASN A 219 -37.37 -3.24 24.85
C ASN A 219 -37.96 -4.06 26.02
N GLU A 220 -39.20 -3.76 26.42
CA GLU A 220 -39.92 -4.46 27.51
C GLU A 220 -40.05 -5.98 27.28
N ALA A 221 -39.96 -6.44 26.02
CA ALA A 221 -40.00 -7.84 25.64
C ALA A 221 -38.62 -8.52 25.62
N GLY A 222 -37.55 -7.83 26.03
CA GLY A 222 -36.18 -8.35 25.97
C GLY A 222 -35.62 -8.47 24.54
N VAL A 223 -36.21 -7.77 23.56
CA VAL A 223 -35.73 -7.74 22.17
C VAL A 223 -34.86 -6.50 21.96
N ARG A 224 -33.70 -6.67 21.31
CA ARG A 224 -32.82 -5.55 20.95
C ARG A 224 -33.48 -4.65 19.91
N VAL A 225 -33.59 -3.37 20.22
CA VAL A 225 -34.07 -2.32 19.33
C VAL A 225 -32.99 -1.25 19.22
N VAL A 226 -32.74 -0.79 17.99
CA VAL A 226 -31.86 0.35 17.72
C VAL A 226 -32.68 1.63 17.84
N VAL A 227 -32.23 2.56 18.68
CA VAL A 227 -32.90 3.84 18.90
C VAL A 227 -31.91 4.97 18.60
N ASP A 228 -32.37 5.98 17.86
CA ASP A 228 -31.62 7.21 17.62
C ASP A 228 -31.49 7.99 18.92
N LEU A 229 -30.29 8.47 19.21
CA LEU A 229 -30.03 9.33 20.35
C LEU A 229 -30.60 10.74 20.08
N PRO A 230 -31.08 11.46 21.11
CA PRO A 230 -31.42 12.86 20.94
C PRO A 230 -30.14 13.69 20.69
N SER A 231 -30.27 14.82 20.00
CA SER A 231 -29.09 15.57 19.50
C SER A 231 -28.13 16.05 20.59
N ASP A 232 -28.62 16.28 21.80
CA ASP A 232 -27.84 16.65 22.98
C ASP A 232 -27.00 15.50 23.57
N GLN A 233 -27.32 14.26 23.19
CA GLN A 233 -26.60 13.04 23.57
C GLN A 233 -25.69 12.50 22.46
N HIS A 234 -25.68 13.12 21.28
CA HIS A 234 -24.73 12.77 20.23
C HIS A 234 -23.29 12.96 20.70
N GLN A 235 -22.40 12.05 20.28
CA GLN A 235 -20.98 12.25 20.50
C GLN A 235 -20.50 13.43 19.64
N ASN A 236 -19.86 14.43 20.23
CA ASN A 236 -19.30 15.54 19.45
C ASN A 236 -18.19 15.05 18.49
N LEU A 237 -17.93 15.82 17.44
CA LEU A 237 -17.00 15.44 16.38
C LEU A 237 -15.58 15.12 16.87
N PHE A 238 -15.10 15.85 17.88
CA PHE A 238 -13.76 15.63 18.43
C PHE A 238 -13.66 14.30 19.19
N ALA A 239 -14.63 14.01 20.04
CA ALA A 239 -14.69 12.75 20.76
C ALA A 239 -14.81 11.57 19.77
N LEU A 240 -15.58 11.73 18.70
CA LEU A 240 -15.67 10.73 17.64
C LEU A 240 -14.33 10.56 16.92
N ALA A 241 -13.63 11.66 16.58
CA ALA A 241 -12.30 11.60 16.00
C ALA A 241 -11.28 10.92 16.92
N GLN A 242 -11.34 11.17 18.23
CA GLN A 242 -10.53 10.49 19.23
C GLN A 242 -10.79 8.98 19.23
N ALA A 243 -12.06 8.56 19.13
CA ALA A 243 -12.40 7.15 19.01
C ALA A 243 -11.88 6.53 17.70
N PHE A 244 -11.86 7.28 16.58
CA PHE A 244 -11.32 6.80 15.30
C PHE A 244 -9.81 6.55 15.36
N VAL A 245 -9.04 7.46 15.96
CA VAL A 245 -7.58 7.35 16.07
C VAL A 245 -7.12 6.50 17.25
N ASP A 246 -8.02 6.03 18.10
CA ASP A 246 -7.67 5.20 19.26
C ASP A 246 -6.92 3.94 18.84
N GLY A 247 -5.86 3.61 19.58
CA GLY A 247 -4.94 2.52 19.25
C GLY A 247 -4.03 2.77 18.03
N THR A 248 -4.08 3.96 17.43
CA THR A 248 -3.23 4.32 16.28
C THR A 248 -2.17 5.35 16.64
N LYS A 249 -1.25 5.59 15.71
CA LYS A 249 -0.32 6.72 15.78
C LYS A 249 -0.87 7.95 15.06
N CYS A 250 -2.07 7.92 14.49
CA CYS A 250 -2.65 9.04 13.75
C CYS A 250 -2.99 10.20 14.69
N ARG A 251 -2.99 11.42 14.17
CA ARG A 251 -3.34 12.64 14.90
C ARG A 251 -4.67 13.21 14.41
N ILE A 252 -5.39 13.88 15.30
CA ILE A 252 -6.65 14.54 14.96
C ILE A 252 -6.33 15.86 14.25
N THR A 253 -6.51 15.87 12.93
CA THR A 253 -6.33 17.04 12.07
C THR A 253 -7.68 17.59 11.62
N ASN A 254 -7.73 18.84 11.14
CA ASN A 254 -8.94 19.43 10.58
C ASN A 254 -9.49 18.59 9.39
N ALA A 255 -8.58 18.15 8.51
CA ALA A 255 -8.95 17.33 7.35
C ALA A 255 -9.54 15.97 7.75
N LEU A 256 -9.01 15.32 8.81
CA LEU A 256 -9.58 14.08 9.34
C LEU A 256 -10.99 14.33 9.92
N CYS A 257 -11.18 15.40 10.68
CA CYS A 257 -12.50 15.77 11.19
C CYS A 257 -13.51 16.01 10.06
N GLY A 258 -13.10 16.64 8.96
CA GLY A 258 -13.93 16.81 7.77
C GLY A 258 -14.36 15.49 7.15
N ARG A 259 -13.44 14.53 7.04
CA ARG A 259 -13.76 13.17 6.57
C ARG A 259 -14.74 12.44 7.49
N ILE A 260 -14.56 12.55 8.80
CA ILE A 260 -15.45 11.91 9.78
C ILE A 260 -16.84 12.57 9.75
N ALA A 261 -16.92 13.89 9.61
CA ALA A 261 -18.18 14.60 9.45
C ALA A 261 -18.94 14.12 8.19
N LEU A 262 -18.25 13.98 7.05
CA LEU A 262 -18.84 13.38 5.84
C LEU A 262 -19.32 11.95 6.09
N MET A 263 -18.50 11.10 6.72
CA MET A 263 -18.89 9.72 7.04
C MET A 263 -20.14 9.68 7.90
N ARG A 264 -20.25 10.54 8.90
CA ARG A 264 -21.42 10.61 9.79
C ARG A 264 -22.67 11.08 9.05
N ASP A 265 -22.55 12.12 8.21
CA ASP A 265 -23.66 12.60 7.37
C ASP A 265 -24.20 11.50 6.44
N ILE A 266 -23.31 10.79 5.75
CA ILE A 266 -23.68 9.66 4.89
C ILE A 266 -24.25 8.50 5.71
N TYR A 267 -23.74 8.24 6.92
CA TYR A 267 -24.23 7.17 7.79
C TYR A 267 -25.66 7.42 8.26
N LEU A 268 -25.98 8.67 8.62
CA LEU A 268 -27.34 9.08 9.02
C LEU A 268 -28.33 8.92 7.87
N GLN A 269 -27.91 9.20 6.63
CA GLN A 269 -28.73 9.00 5.44
C GLN A 269 -28.85 7.52 5.05
N ASN A 270 -27.78 6.75 5.20
CA ASN A 270 -27.68 5.37 4.74
C ASN A 270 -26.71 4.55 5.62
N SER A 271 -27.26 3.85 6.60
CA SER A 271 -26.49 2.97 7.51
C SER A 271 -26.32 1.53 6.98
N THR A 272 -26.84 1.23 5.79
CA THR A 272 -26.91 -0.13 5.22
C THR A 272 -25.56 -0.65 4.70
N SER A 273 -25.56 -1.81 4.02
CA SER A 273 -24.41 -2.38 3.30
C SER A 273 -23.86 -1.45 2.21
N SER A 274 -24.70 -0.56 1.65
CA SER A 274 -24.31 0.41 0.61
C SER A 274 -23.64 1.69 1.14
N PHE A 275 -23.41 1.79 2.45
CA PHE A 275 -22.76 2.94 3.10
C PHE A 275 -21.43 3.32 2.43
N TRP A 276 -20.50 2.37 2.28
CA TRP A 276 -19.16 2.65 1.74
C TRP A 276 -19.20 3.10 0.28
N SER A 277 -20.07 2.50 -0.54
CA SER A 277 -20.26 2.94 -1.93
C SER A 277 -20.86 4.34 -2.01
N SER A 278 -21.76 4.69 -1.09
CA SER A 278 -22.36 6.03 -1.00
C SER A 278 -21.31 7.07 -0.60
N LEU A 279 -20.41 6.71 0.33
CA LEU A 279 -19.29 7.56 0.74
C LEU A 279 -18.30 7.80 -0.41
N ASP A 280 -17.94 6.75 -1.15
CA ASP A 280 -17.04 6.86 -2.31
C ASP A 280 -17.64 7.72 -3.43
N ALA A 281 -18.95 7.57 -3.69
CA ALA A 281 -19.68 8.42 -4.62
C ALA A 281 -19.71 9.89 -4.18
N ALA A 282 -19.94 10.17 -2.89
CA ALA A 282 -19.92 11.53 -2.35
C ALA A 282 -18.53 12.18 -2.49
N LEU A 283 -17.46 11.43 -2.25
CA LEU A 283 -16.08 11.90 -2.41
C LEU A 283 -15.72 12.17 -3.87
N SER A 284 -16.14 11.31 -4.79
CA SER A 284 -15.95 11.52 -6.23
C SER A 284 -16.68 12.78 -6.70
N LEU A 285 -17.90 12.99 -6.23
CA LEU A 285 -18.67 14.20 -6.51
C LEU A 285 -17.97 15.46 -5.97
N MET A 286 -17.49 15.44 -4.73
CA MET A 286 -16.77 16.59 -4.14
C MET A 286 -15.55 16.97 -4.99
N ARG A 287 -14.77 15.99 -5.47
CA ARG A 287 -13.61 16.26 -6.34
C ARG A 287 -14.01 16.82 -7.70
N THR A 288 -15.08 16.27 -8.28
CA THR A 288 -15.63 16.74 -9.55
C THR A 288 -16.15 18.17 -9.41
N ALA A 289 -16.86 18.49 -8.32
CA ALA A 289 -17.34 19.83 -8.02
C ALA A 289 -16.20 20.83 -7.75
N ALA A 290 -15.09 20.35 -7.20
CA ALA A 290 -13.89 21.14 -6.98
C ALA A 290 -13.05 21.37 -8.26
N ASP A 291 -13.34 20.67 -9.36
CA ASP A 291 -12.53 20.69 -10.59
C ASP A 291 -11.03 20.44 -10.33
N GLY A 292 -10.73 19.52 -9.40
CA GLY A 292 -9.37 19.22 -8.97
C GLY A 292 -8.71 20.28 -8.07
N ASN A 293 -9.39 21.38 -7.73
CA ASN A 293 -8.88 22.38 -6.79
C ASN A 293 -8.95 21.89 -5.35
N GLU A 294 -7.80 21.64 -4.75
CA GLU A 294 -7.68 21.15 -3.38
C GLU A 294 -8.26 22.12 -2.33
N GLU A 295 -8.06 23.44 -2.49
CA GLU A 295 -8.60 24.45 -1.58
C GLU A 295 -10.14 24.50 -1.60
N ALA A 296 -10.74 24.26 -2.77
CA ALA A 296 -12.19 24.17 -2.89
C ALA A 296 -12.73 22.90 -2.21
N CYS A 297 -12.00 21.79 -2.30
CA CYS A 297 -12.34 20.55 -1.63
C CYS A 297 -12.23 20.69 -0.10
N ASP A 298 -11.14 21.28 0.39
CA ASP A 298 -10.91 21.52 1.83
C ASP A 298 -12.00 22.41 2.42
N ALA A 299 -12.43 23.43 1.68
CA ALA A 299 -13.55 24.26 2.10
C ALA A 299 -14.89 23.52 2.21
N MET A 300 -15.19 22.59 1.29
CA MET A 300 -16.40 21.77 1.40
C MET A 300 -16.34 20.90 2.66
N PHE A 301 -15.16 20.43 3.06
CA PHE A 301 -14.98 19.74 4.34
C PHE A 301 -15.16 20.67 5.54
N GLU A 302 -14.70 21.92 5.48
CA GLU A 302 -14.95 22.91 6.53
C GLU A 302 -16.46 23.17 6.72
N ASP A 303 -17.21 23.31 5.63
CA ASP A 303 -18.67 23.46 5.67
C ASP A 303 -19.35 22.25 6.32
N LEU A 304 -18.86 21.02 6.02
CA LEU A 304 -19.34 19.81 6.67
C LEU A 304 -19.05 19.80 8.17
N ILE A 305 -17.86 20.23 8.60
CA ILE A 305 -17.51 20.35 10.02
C ILE A 305 -18.42 21.34 10.74
N ILE A 306 -18.71 22.49 10.12
CA ILE A 306 -19.60 23.51 10.70
C ILE A 306 -21.02 22.94 10.86
N ALA A 307 -21.55 22.30 9.82
CA ALA A 307 -22.88 21.71 9.88
C ALA A 307 -22.98 20.58 10.91
N ASP A 308 -21.95 19.75 10.99
CA ASP A 308 -21.85 18.65 11.92
C ASP A 308 -21.79 19.14 13.38
N LYS A 309 -20.98 20.18 13.67
CA LYS A 309 -20.96 20.84 14.99
C LYS A 309 -22.30 21.48 15.36
N ALA A 310 -23.02 22.05 14.38
CA ALA A 310 -24.33 22.62 14.63
C ALA A 310 -25.38 21.56 15.00
N LEU A 311 -25.26 20.35 14.46
CA LEU A 311 -26.22 19.25 14.68
C LEU A 311 -25.89 18.39 15.91
N HIS A 312 -24.62 18.16 16.18
CA HIS A 312 -24.13 17.21 17.20
C HIS A 312 -23.39 17.87 18.37
N GLY A 313 -23.47 19.20 18.47
CA GLY A 313 -22.81 19.98 19.50
C GLY A 313 -21.39 20.43 19.13
N ALA A 314 -21.06 21.66 19.53
CA ALA A 314 -19.75 22.25 19.31
C ALA A 314 -18.85 22.04 20.54
N VAL A 315 -17.58 21.71 20.27
CA VAL A 315 -16.49 21.75 21.23
C VAL A 315 -15.34 22.49 20.56
N ASP A 316 -14.63 23.31 21.33
CA ASP A 316 -13.41 23.95 20.84
C ASP A 316 -12.34 22.88 20.60
N ILE A 317 -12.02 22.66 19.34
CA ILE A 317 -11.06 21.63 18.91
C ILE A 317 -9.70 22.27 18.71
N VAL A 318 -8.70 21.76 19.43
CA VAL A 318 -7.30 22.05 19.15
C VAL A 318 -6.79 21.01 18.16
N TYR A 319 -6.77 21.36 16.87
CA TYR A 319 -6.24 20.49 15.83
C TYR A 319 -4.72 20.34 15.97
N GLN A 320 -4.23 19.14 15.70
CA GLN A 320 -2.81 18.83 15.73
C GLN A 320 -2.24 18.78 14.31
N ALA A 321 -0.96 19.14 14.15
CA ALA A 321 -0.24 18.89 12.90
C ALA A 321 -0.11 17.38 12.64
N THR A 322 -0.06 16.98 11.38
CA THR A 322 0.23 15.59 10.96
C THR A 322 1.55 15.13 11.57
N ASN A 323 1.65 13.84 11.91
CA ASN A 323 2.91 13.25 12.34
C ASN A 323 3.63 12.60 11.15
N ASN A 324 4.88 12.19 11.37
CA ASN A 324 5.73 11.61 10.31
C ASN A 324 5.09 10.40 9.62
N ILE A 325 4.37 9.55 10.36
CA ILE A 325 3.74 8.35 9.81
C ILE A 325 2.55 8.73 8.93
N GLN A 326 1.66 9.61 9.39
CA GLN A 326 0.54 10.07 8.58
C GLN A 326 1.03 10.80 7.33
N GLN A 327 2.03 11.66 7.48
CA GLN A 327 2.64 12.36 6.33
C GLN A 327 3.21 11.37 5.32
N GLU A 328 3.92 10.34 5.77
CA GLU A 328 4.46 9.32 4.87
C GLU A 328 3.36 8.55 4.13
N VAL A 329 2.28 8.18 4.84
CA VAL A 329 1.11 7.53 4.23
C VAL A 329 0.47 8.43 3.19
N ASP A 330 0.24 9.71 3.53
CA ASP A 330 -0.35 10.70 2.64
C ASP A 330 0.53 10.93 1.39
N ASP A 331 1.84 11.06 1.56
CA ASP A 331 2.81 11.24 0.47
C ASP A 331 2.80 10.02 -0.48
N LEU A 332 2.72 8.81 0.06
CA LEU A 332 2.65 7.58 -0.74
C LEU A 332 1.31 7.42 -1.48
N ILE A 333 0.21 7.87 -0.88
CA ILE A 333 -1.10 7.92 -1.54
C ILE A 333 -1.04 8.90 -2.71
N VAL A 334 -0.49 10.11 -2.51
CA VAL A 334 -0.35 11.13 -3.55
C VAL A 334 0.57 10.65 -4.67
N ALA A 335 1.72 10.04 -4.34
CA ALA A 335 2.65 9.50 -5.32
C ALA A 335 2.06 8.36 -6.17
N GLY A 336 1.13 7.59 -5.59
CA GLY A 336 0.42 6.52 -6.31
C GLY A 336 -0.47 7.04 -7.44
N ARG A 337 -1.14 8.18 -7.25
CA ARG A 337 -2.06 8.77 -8.24
C ARG A 337 -1.38 9.15 -9.55
N GLY A 338 -0.10 9.56 -9.51
CA GLY A 338 0.64 9.99 -10.70
C GLY A 338 1.01 8.86 -11.68
N ARG A 339 0.75 7.60 -11.31
CA ARG A 339 1.01 6.43 -12.16
C ARG A 339 -0.24 5.91 -12.87
N GLU A 340 -1.42 6.38 -12.48
CA GLU A 340 -2.67 6.02 -13.14
C GLU A 340 -2.78 6.86 -14.41
N ASP A 341 -2.77 6.18 -15.56
CA ASP A 341 -2.86 6.82 -16.86
C ASP A 341 -4.18 7.61 -16.93
N PRO A 342 -4.15 8.95 -17.05
CA PRO A 342 -5.36 9.78 -17.00
C PRO A 342 -6.37 9.49 -18.12
N GLY A 343 -6.05 8.62 -19.09
CA GLY A 343 -6.95 8.13 -20.13
C GLY A 343 -7.68 6.82 -19.80
N ALA A 344 -7.32 6.11 -18.73
CA ALA A 344 -8.02 4.90 -18.32
C ALA A 344 -9.29 5.28 -17.54
N ILE A 345 -10.39 5.53 -18.26
CA ILE A 345 -11.73 5.56 -17.67
C ILE A 345 -11.91 4.22 -16.96
N ASP A 346 -12.02 4.25 -15.63
CA ASP A 346 -12.21 3.06 -14.81
C ASP A 346 -13.28 2.17 -15.47
N PRO A 347 -12.97 0.90 -15.81
CA PRO A 347 -13.99 -0.01 -16.28
C PRO A 347 -15.09 -0.04 -15.20
N PRO A 348 -16.38 -0.10 -15.59
CA PRO A 348 -17.48 -0.16 -14.63
C PRO A 348 -17.16 -1.28 -13.64
N VAL A 349 -16.98 -0.89 -12.38
CA VAL A 349 -16.57 -1.78 -11.29
C VAL A 349 -17.50 -2.99 -11.33
N ASP A 350 -16.97 -4.12 -11.80
CA ASP A 350 -17.73 -5.37 -11.80
C ASP A 350 -18.03 -5.66 -10.34
N SER A 351 -19.32 -5.62 -10.00
CA SER A 351 -19.81 -5.76 -8.65
C SER A 351 -19.74 -7.24 -8.29
N THR A 352 -18.54 -7.81 -8.23
CA THR A 352 -18.31 -9.04 -7.49
C THR A 352 -18.65 -8.70 -6.05
N ALA A 353 -19.88 -9.06 -5.66
CA ALA A 353 -20.44 -8.81 -4.36
C ALA A 353 -19.41 -9.27 -3.31
N GLU A 354 -18.79 -8.30 -2.63
CA GLU A 354 -18.16 -8.61 -1.35
C GLU A 354 -19.24 -9.34 -0.53
N PRO A 355 -18.92 -10.49 0.09
CA PRO A 355 -19.91 -11.25 0.84
C PRO A 355 -20.62 -10.30 1.80
N GLU A 356 -21.94 -10.19 1.64
CA GLU A 356 -22.75 -9.25 2.40
C GLU A 356 -22.49 -9.51 3.89
N GLU A 357 -21.89 -8.54 4.57
CA GLU A 357 -21.82 -8.52 6.03
C GLU A 357 -23.22 -8.25 6.59
N ASP A 358 -24.17 -9.16 6.36
CA ASP A 358 -25.45 -9.24 7.07
C ASP A 358 -25.20 -9.90 8.44
N GLY A 359 -24.30 -9.28 9.19
CA GLY A 359 -24.15 -9.48 10.60
C GLY A 359 -24.65 -8.22 11.29
N ALA A 360 -25.88 -8.27 11.82
CA ALA A 360 -26.18 -7.46 13.00
C ALA A 360 -25.01 -7.60 14.00
N PRO A 361 -24.69 -6.58 14.83
CA PRO A 361 -23.66 -6.71 15.86
C PRO A 361 -24.09 -7.78 16.88
N GLY A 362 -23.85 -9.04 16.52
CA GLY A 362 -23.82 -10.17 17.43
C GLY A 362 -22.54 -9.98 18.21
N ASP A 363 -22.70 -9.80 19.51
CA ASP A 363 -21.59 -9.81 20.43
C ASP A 363 -20.83 -11.11 20.20
N GLY A 364 -19.63 -10.99 19.64
CA GLY A 364 -18.68 -12.08 19.69
C GLY A 364 -18.42 -12.31 21.17
N GLU A 365 -19.04 -13.35 21.73
CA GLU A 365 -18.57 -13.96 22.96
C GLU A 365 -17.09 -14.27 22.74
N GLU A 366 -16.26 -13.44 23.36
CA GLU A 366 -14.82 -13.66 23.48
C GLU A 366 -14.65 -15.04 24.15
N PRO A 367 -13.94 -16.00 23.53
CA PRO A 367 -13.76 -17.31 24.14
C PRO A 367 -13.06 -17.13 25.48
N GLN A 368 -13.75 -17.40 26.58
CA GLN A 368 -13.14 -17.45 27.90
C GLN A 368 -12.03 -18.50 27.87
N GLU A 369 -10.80 -18.01 27.83
CA GLU A 369 -9.60 -18.80 27.96
C GLU A 369 -9.64 -19.49 29.33
N GLN A 370 -10.02 -20.76 29.33
CA GLN A 370 -9.98 -21.61 30.51
C GLN A 370 -8.55 -21.65 31.02
N ARG A 371 -8.28 -20.90 32.09
CA ARG A 371 -7.04 -21.03 32.85
C ARG A 371 -6.93 -22.49 33.32
N PRO A 372 -5.83 -23.20 33.02
CA PRO A 372 -5.61 -24.50 33.62
C PRO A 372 -5.45 -24.33 35.13
N GLY A 373 -6.31 -25.00 35.90
CA GLY A 373 -6.24 -25.05 37.35
C GLY A 373 -4.92 -25.66 37.81
N GLN A 374 -4.32 -25.02 38.82
CA GLN A 374 -3.27 -25.59 39.66
C GLN A 374 -3.87 -26.44 40.77
#